data_AF-A0A7E4W4W2-F1
#
_entry.id   AF-A0A7E4W4W2-F1
#
_cell.length_a   1.000
_cell.length_b   1.000
_cell.length_c   1.000
_cell.angle_alpha   90.00
_cell.angle_beta   90.00
_cell.angle_gamma   90.00
#
_symmetry.space_group_name_H-M   'P 1'
#
loop_
_entity.id
_entity.type
_entity.pdbx_description
1 polymer ?
#
loop_
_entity_poly.entity_id
_entity_poly.type
_entity_poly.pdbx_seq_one_letter_code
_entity_poly.pdbx_strand_id
1 'polypeptide(L)'
;MAKATEELNPTEPPKTAARPPDVPAHGTSEWAKDKDEEDRVERLIKDSGCWDGHISVVDCMSEQNDWRKCQRELHEFRECMTANRKKFIEDAKKNSPKK
;
A
#
# COMPACT_ATOMS: atom_id res chain seq x y z
N MET A 1 12.55 45.07 -15.76
CA MET A 1 13.39 43.85 -15.91
C MET A 1 12.82 42.84 -14.89
N ALA A 2 11.80 42.03 -15.22
CA ALA A 2 11.86 40.73 -15.91
C ALA A 2 12.95 39.81 -15.31
N LYS A 3 12.73 38.60 -14.82
CA LYS A 3 11.59 37.66 -14.76
C LYS A 3 11.88 36.65 -13.63
N ALA A 4 10.85 36.03 -13.07
CA ALA A 4 10.96 34.87 -12.19
C ALA A 4 11.47 33.63 -12.96
N THR A 5 12.27 32.80 -12.27
CA THR A 5 12.64 31.41 -12.58
C THR A 5 12.88 30.79 -11.19
N GLU A 6 11.98 30.01 -10.57
CA GLU A 6 11.54 28.65 -10.93
C GLU A 6 12.67 27.87 -11.61
N GLU A 7 13.14 26.81 -10.97
CA GLU A 7 13.55 25.51 -11.54
C GLU A 7 14.23 24.66 -10.44
N LEU A 8 13.42 23.72 -9.91
CA LEU A 8 13.75 22.32 -9.62
C LEU A 8 14.88 22.01 -8.61
N ASN A 9 14.44 21.61 -7.42
CA ASN A 9 15.26 20.90 -6.42
C ASN A 9 15.80 19.57 -6.98
N PRO A 10 17.11 19.29 -6.87
CA PRO A 10 17.72 18.07 -7.40
C PRO A 10 17.63 16.91 -6.40
N THR A 11 16.67 16.01 -6.60
CA THR A 11 16.74 14.64 -6.07
C THR A 11 16.31 13.65 -7.15
N GLU A 12 16.98 13.72 -8.30
CA GLU A 12 17.11 12.55 -9.17
C GLU A 12 18.04 11.53 -8.48
N PRO A 13 17.64 10.26 -8.29
CA PRO A 13 18.56 9.24 -7.83
C PRO A 13 19.66 9.00 -8.89
N PRO A 14 20.92 8.83 -8.48
CA PRO A 14 22.04 8.76 -9.40
C PRO A 14 21.91 7.57 -10.35
N LYS A 15 22.00 7.88 -11.65
CA LYS A 15 22.21 6.91 -12.73
C LYS A 15 23.50 6.12 -12.46
N THR A 16 23.40 4.80 -12.59
CA THR A 16 24.52 3.85 -12.77
C THR A 16 25.27 3.42 -11.51
N ALA A 17 24.65 2.54 -10.72
CA ALA A 17 25.42 1.52 -9.99
C ALA A 17 25.43 0.25 -10.84
N ALA A 18 26.63 -0.19 -11.24
CA ALA A 18 26.83 -1.42 -11.99
C ALA A 18 26.15 -2.60 -11.26
N ARG A 19 25.12 -3.18 -11.89
CA ARG A 19 24.49 -4.42 -11.40
C ARG A 19 25.54 -5.54 -11.41
N PRO A 20 25.57 -6.42 -10.41
CA PRO A 20 26.42 -7.61 -10.46
C PRO A 20 26.06 -8.45 -11.70
N PRO A 21 27.05 -9.09 -12.35
CA PRO A 21 26.88 -9.75 -13.65
C PRO A 21 25.97 -11.00 -13.61
N ASP A 22 25.48 -11.41 -12.43
CA ASP A 22 24.60 -12.57 -12.28
C ASP A 22 23.11 -12.22 -12.14
N VAL A 23 22.72 -10.94 -12.07
CA VAL A 23 21.29 -10.60 -11.98
C VAL A 23 20.68 -10.71 -13.37
N PRO A 24 19.85 -11.74 -13.67
CA PRO A 24 19.20 -11.83 -14.97
C PRO A 24 18.44 -10.53 -15.24
N ALA A 25 18.65 -9.97 -16.42
CA ALA A 25 17.98 -8.75 -16.87
C ALA A 25 16.49 -9.07 -17.08
N HIS A 26 15.71 -9.08 -16.00
CA HIS A 26 14.28 -9.31 -16.04
C HIS A 26 13.58 -8.04 -16.53
N GLY A 27 13.61 -7.85 -17.85
CA GLY A 27 12.48 -7.22 -18.52
C GLY A 27 11.19 -7.94 -18.10
N THR A 28 10.13 -7.17 -17.87
CA THR A 28 8.78 -7.67 -17.59
C THR A 28 8.68 -8.64 -16.41
N SER A 29 8.88 -8.13 -15.21
CA SER A 29 8.32 -8.76 -14.03
C SER A 29 6.80 -8.90 -14.14
N GLU A 30 6.28 -10.13 -14.10
CA GLU A 30 4.83 -10.38 -13.99
C GLU A 30 4.23 -9.75 -12.72
N TRP A 31 5.01 -9.53 -11.66
CA TRP A 31 4.54 -8.79 -10.47
C TRP A 31 4.29 -7.30 -10.70
N ALA A 32 4.75 -6.74 -11.82
CA ALA A 32 4.46 -5.36 -12.25
C ALA A 32 3.30 -5.29 -13.28
N LYS A 33 2.66 -6.43 -13.59
CA LYS A 33 1.55 -6.52 -14.57
C LYS A 33 0.17 -6.59 -13.90
N ASP A 34 -0.01 -6.08 -12.69
CA ASP A 34 -1.34 -5.88 -12.13
C ASP A 34 -1.87 -4.53 -12.62
N LYS A 35 -2.54 -4.57 -13.78
CA LYS A 35 -3.21 -3.44 -14.43
C LYS A 35 -4.74 -3.61 -14.35
N ASP A 36 -5.21 -4.40 -13.38
CA ASP A 36 -6.62 -4.36 -12.98
C ASP A 36 -6.75 -3.13 -12.09
N GLU A 37 -7.68 -2.23 -12.40
CA GLU A 37 -7.71 -0.83 -11.92
C GLU A 37 -7.93 -0.68 -10.39
N GLU A 38 -8.09 -1.79 -9.67
CA GLU A 38 -8.16 -1.85 -8.21
C GLU A 38 -7.04 -2.75 -7.67
N ASP A 39 -6.22 -2.21 -6.77
CA ASP A 39 -5.14 -2.97 -6.14
C ASP A 39 -5.73 -4.21 -5.43
N ARG A 40 -5.12 -5.40 -5.62
CA ARG A 40 -5.53 -6.62 -4.92
C ARG A 40 -5.72 -6.40 -3.41
N VAL A 41 -4.90 -5.53 -2.84
CA VAL A 41 -4.96 -5.13 -1.43
C VAL A 41 -6.23 -4.33 -1.15
N GLU A 42 -6.57 -3.32 -1.96
CA GLU A 42 -7.79 -2.52 -1.79
C GLU A 42 -9.04 -3.38 -1.84
N ARG A 43 -9.11 -4.34 -2.76
CA ARG A 43 -10.23 -5.28 -2.84
C ARG A 43 -10.45 -6.07 -1.55
N LEU A 44 -9.37 -6.61 -0.98
CA LEU A 44 -9.42 -7.33 0.29
C LEU A 44 -9.83 -6.42 1.46
N ILE A 45 -9.42 -5.15 1.41
CA ILE A 45 -9.82 -4.16 2.40
C ILE A 45 -11.33 -3.88 2.30
N LYS A 46 -11.87 -3.72 1.09
CA LYS A 46 -13.32 -3.55 0.87
C LYS A 46 -14.12 -4.74 1.40
N ASP A 47 -13.71 -5.96 1.07
CA ASP A 47 -14.37 -7.20 1.54
C ASP A 47 -14.29 -7.38 3.07
N SER A 48 -13.22 -6.88 3.70
CA SER A 48 -13.05 -6.96 5.15
C SER A 48 -13.97 -6.02 5.95
N GLY A 49 -14.58 -5.03 5.29
CA GLY A 49 -15.34 -3.97 5.97
C GLY A 49 -14.48 -2.93 6.70
N CYS A 50 -13.15 -3.02 6.60
CA CYS A 50 -12.20 -2.06 7.18
C CYS A 50 -11.84 -0.91 6.21
N TRP A 51 -12.67 -0.65 5.21
CA TRP A 51 -12.45 0.36 4.18
C TRP A 51 -12.38 1.78 4.75
N ASP A 52 -13.19 2.09 5.75
CA ASP A 52 -13.23 3.41 6.40
C ASP A 52 -11.86 3.81 7.01
N GLY A 53 -11.19 2.86 7.68
CA GLY A 53 -9.84 3.07 8.21
C GLY A 53 -8.80 3.25 7.11
N HIS A 54 -8.98 2.60 5.96
CA HIS A 54 -8.09 2.81 4.81
C HIS A 54 -8.26 4.21 4.22
N ILE A 55 -9.49 4.69 4.04
CA ILE A 55 -9.75 6.06 3.59
C ILE A 55 -9.17 7.08 4.56
N SER A 56 -9.32 6.88 5.88
CA SER A 56 -8.76 7.76 6.90
C SER A 56 -7.23 7.86 6.82
N VAL A 57 -6.55 6.74 6.57
CA VAL A 57 -5.10 6.72 6.38
C VAL A 57 -4.69 7.44 5.10
N VAL A 58 -5.40 7.20 3.99
CA VAL A 58 -5.12 7.85 2.70
C VAL A 58 -5.35 9.37 2.79
N ASP A 59 -6.41 9.78 3.47
CA ASP A 59 -6.74 11.20 3.72
C ASP A 59 -5.64 11.88 4.54
N CYS A 60 -5.23 11.28 5.67
CA CYS A 60 -4.11 11.80 6.46
C CYS A 60 -2.81 11.87 5.66
N MET A 61 -2.52 10.85 4.83
CA MET A 61 -1.34 10.87 3.97
C MET A 61 -1.41 11.97 2.90
N SER A 62 -2.61 12.24 2.37
CA SER A 62 -2.87 13.30 1.41
C SER A 62 -2.67 14.69 2.03
N GLU A 63 -3.16 14.90 3.26
CA GLU A 63 -3.04 16.16 3.98
C GLU A 63 -1.63 16.42 4.54
N GLN A 64 -1.07 15.44 5.25
CA GLN A 64 0.16 15.63 6.02
C GLN A 64 1.43 15.33 5.23
N ASN A 65 1.34 14.49 4.19
CA ASN A 65 2.48 13.95 3.44
C ASN A 65 3.56 13.28 4.32
N ASP A 66 3.23 12.97 5.57
CA ASP A 66 4.12 12.36 6.55
C ASP A 66 3.38 11.24 7.28
N TRP A 67 3.67 10.00 6.91
CA TRP A 67 3.06 8.81 7.48
C TRP A 67 3.31 8.67 8.99
N ARG A 68 4.35 9.33 9.55
CA ARG A 68 4.62 9.28 11.00
C ARG A 68 3.56 10.04 11.80
N LYS A 69 2.92 11.05 11.21
CA LYS A 69 1.82 11.78 11.85
C LYS A 69 0.50 11.02 11.77
N CYS A 70 0.36 10.11 10.81
CA CYS A 70 -0.81 9.26 10.61
C CYS A 70 -0.80 7.96 11.43
N GLN A 71 0.02 7.87 12.48
CA GLN A 71 0.13 6.67 13.31
C GLN A 71 -1.18 6.28 13.98
N ARG A 72 -2.03 7.25 14.34
CA ARG A 72 -3.33 6.99 14.95
C ARG A 72 -4.27 6.32 13.95
N GLU A 73 -4.44 6.91 12.78
CA GLU A 73 -5.28 6.34 11.71
C GLU A 73 -4.79 4.94 11.28
N LEU A 74 -3.46 4.76 11.20
CA LEU A 74 -2.84 3.46 10.91
C LEU A 74 -3.10 2.42 12.02
N HIS A 75 -3.13 2.84 13.28
CA HIS A 75 -3.43 1.95 14.41
C HIS A 75 -4.87 1.44 14.34
N GLU A 76 -5.83 2.34 14.14
CA GLU A 76 -7.26 1.99 14.03
C GLU A 76 -7.51 1.03 12.85
N PHE A 77 -6.89 1.30 11.70
CA PHE A 77 -6.94 0.40 10.55
C PHE A 77 -6.38 -1.00 10.87
N ARG A 78 -5.23 -1.06 11.56
CA ARG A 78 -4.60 -2.34 11.97
C ARG A 78 -5.48 -3.12 12.94
N GLU A 79 -6.12 -2.45 13.89
CA GLU A 79 -7.02 -3.09 14.85
C GLU A 79 -8.23 -3.71 14.14
N CYS A 80 -8.85 -2.96 13.22
CA CYS A 80 -9.96 -3.48 12.40
C CYS A 80 -9.54 -4.73 11.62
N MET A 81 -8.41 -4.67 10.92
CA MET A 81 -7.89 -5.81 10.16
C MET A 81 -7.60 -7.04 11.02
N THR A 82 -7.06 -6.82 12.21
CA THR A 82 -6.75 -7.89 13.15
C THR A 82 -8.03 -8.53 13.70
N ALA A 83 -9.04 -7.72 14.04
CA ALA A 83 -10.34 -8.20 14.50
C ALA A 83 -11.05 -8.98 13.39
N ASN A 84 -11.02 -8.47 12.16
CA ASN A 84 -11.59 -9.11 10.99
C ASN A 84 -10.93 -10.48 10.70
N ARG A 85 -9.60 -10.55 10.70
CA ARG A 85 -8.87 -11.82 10.52
C ARG A 85 -9.29 -12.87 11.55
N LYS A 86 -9.48 -12.48 12.81
CA LYS A 86 -9.96 -13.39 13.86
C LYS A 86 -11.37 -13.92 13.56
N LYS A 87 -12.29 -13.05 13.12
CA LYS A 87 -13.65 -13.47 12.72
C LYS A 87 -13.59 -14.51 11.60
N PHE A 88 -12.87 -14.22 10.51
CA PHE A 88 -12.69 -15.16 9.40
C PHE A 88 -12.14 -16.54 9.83
N ILE A 89 -11.18 -16.57 10.76
CA ILE A 89 -10.63 -17.83 11.30
C ILE A 89 -11.70 -18.58 12.12
N GLU A 90 -12.47 -17.89 12.95
CA GLU A 90 -13.53 -18.50 13.75
C GLU A 90 -14.69 -19.01 12.89
N ASP A 91 -15.09 -18.24 11.87
CA ASP A 91 -16.09 -18.64 10.88
C ASP A 91 -15.63 -19.88 10.10
N ALA A 92 -14.35 -19.93 9.70
CA ALA A 92 -13.76 -21.10 9.05
C ALA A 92 -13.75 -22.35 9.96
N LYS A 93 -13.51 -22.19 11.27
CA LYS A 93 -13.59 -23.30 12.23
C LYS A 93 -15.03 -23.82 12.39
N LYS A 94 -15.99 -22.90 12.45
CA LYS A 94 -17.42 -23.23 12.67
C LYS A 94 -18.04 -23.92 11.45
N ASN A 95 -17.59 -23.56 10.25
CA ASN A 95 -18.09 -24.11 8.98
C ASN A 95 -17.30 -25.35 8.51
N SER A 96 -16.39 -25.89 9.32
CA SER A 96 -15.68 -27.11 8.97
C SER A 96 -16.63 -28.32 9.01
N PRO A 97 -16.77 -29.10 7.93
CA PRO A 97 -17.61 -30.27 7.91
C PRO A 97 -17.04 -31.32 8.87
N LYS A 98 -17.77 -31.61 9.96
CA LYS A 98 -17.49 -32.75 10.83
C LYS A 98 -17.62 -34.01 9.97
N LYS A 99 -16.48 -34.66 9.72
CA LYS A 99 -16.40 -35.97 9.07
C LYS A 99 -16.81 -37.07 10.05
#